data_AF-A0A151QKS6-F1
#
_entry.id   AF-A0A151QKS6-F1
#
_cell.length_a   1.000
_cell.length_b   1.000
_cell.length_c   1.000
_cell.angle_alpha   90.00
_cell.angle_beta   90.00
_cell.angle_gamma   90.00
#
_symmetry.space_group_name_H-M   'P 1'
#
loop_
_entity.id
_entity.type
_entity.pdbx_description
1 polymer ?
#
loop_
_entity_poly.entity_id
_entity_poly.type
_entity_poly.pdbx_seq_one_letter_code
_entity_poly.pdbx_strand_id
1 'polypeptide(L)' 'THEGTSDVTRYRKHTLIREYEIFRMNNAESISDFQKRFTHLINHLVDLGRKFEKEELNLKVLQCLDRSW' A
#
# COMPACT_ATOMS: atom_id res chain seq x y z
N THR A 1 27.39 2.98 16.87
CA THR A 1 25.94 3.27 16.93
C THR A 1 25.36 3.22 15.53
N HIS A 2 25.04 2.03 15.01
CA HIS A 2 24.62 1.85 13.61
C HIS A 2 23.57 0.73 13.41
N GLU A 3 22.99 0.24 14.51
CA GLU A 3 21.99 -0.84 14.49
C GLU A 3 20.54 -0.31 14.47
N GLY A 4 20.30 0.92 14.94
CA GLY A 4 18.96 1.51 14.92
C GLY A 4 18.42 1.84 13.52
N THR A 5 19.29 2.14 12.55
CA THR A 5 18.87 2.61 11.22
C THR A 5 18.34 1.47 10.33
N SER A 6 18.94 0.28 10.42
CA SER A 6 18.51 -0.91 9.66
C SER A 6 17.20 -1.48 10.19
N ASP A 7 17.04 -1.54 11.51
CA ASP A 7 15.86 -2.12 12.15
C ASP A 7 14.63 -1.23 11.95
N VAL A 8 14.80 0.10 12.05
CA VAL A 8 13.73 1.06 11.75
C VAL A 8 13.30 0.95 10.29
N THR A 9 14.24 0.80 9.35
CA THR A 9 13.92 0.64 7.92
C THR A 9 13.19 -0.67 7.64
N ARG A 10 13.63 -1.76 8.27
CA ARG A 10 12.99 -3.08 8.15
C ARG A 10 11.58 -3.08 8.73
N TYR A 11 11.41 -2.47 9.90
CA TYR A 11 10.09 -2.34 10.55
C TYR A 11 9.14 -1.51 9.70
N ARG A 12 9.58 -0.35 9.20
CA ARG A 12 8.78 0.50 8.30
C ARG A 12 8.30 -0.26 7.05
N LYS A 13 9.21 -1.00 6.41
CA LYS A 13 8.88 -1.83 5.26
C LYS A 13 7.83 -2.89 5.59
N HIS A 14 7.99 -3.59 6.71
CA HIS A 14 7.03 -4.59 7.16
C HIS A 14 5.65 -3.98 7.42
N THR A 15 5.59 -2.83 8.09
CA THR A 15 4.33 -2.13 8.38
C THR A 15 3.61 -1.71 7.09
N LEU A 16 4.32 -1.13 6.11
CA LEU A 16 3.73 -0.71 4.84
C LEU A 16 3.28 -1.90 3.98
N ILE A 17 4.00 -3.02 4.00
CA ILE A 17 3.57 -4.26 3.32
C ILE A 17 2.26 -4.74 3.93
N ARG A 18 2.17 -4.77 5.27
CA ARG A 18 0.94 -5.18 5.95
C ARG A 18 -0.22 -4.24 5.66
N GLU A 19 0.02 -2.92 5.62
CA GLU A 19 -0.97 -1.94 5.22
C GLU A 19 -1.46 -2.18 3.78
N TYR A 20 -0.54 -2.48 2.85
CA TYR A 20 -0.89 -2.87 1.48
C TYR A 20 -1.75 -4.13 1.44
N GLU A 21 -1.41 -5.17 2.19
CA GLU A 21 -2.19 -6.42 2.23
C GLU A 21 -3.63 -6.18 2.67
N ILE A 22 -3.82 -5.44 3.77
CA ILE A 22 -5.15 -5.16 4.33
C ILE A 22 -5.86 -3.96 3.69
N PHE A 23 -5.20 -3.25 2.77
CA PHE A 23 -5.74 -2.05 2.13
C PHE A 23 -7.08 -2.36 1.47
N ARG A 24 -8.10 -1.57 1.78
CA ARG A 24 -9.45 -1.64 1.19
C ARG A 24 -10.02 -0.23 1.08
N MET A 25 -11.04 -0.09 0.25
CA MET A 25 -11.88 1.10 0.26
C MET A 25 -12.69 1.13 1.56
N ASN A 26 -12.77 2.29 2.19
CA ASN A 26 -13.52 2.48 3.42
C ASN A 26 -15.00 2.72 3.13
N ASN A 27 -15.87 2.47 4.12
CA ASN A 27 -17.28 2.82 4.00
C ASN A 27 -17.44 4.34 3.84
N ALA A 28 -18.27 4.77 2.89
CA ALA A 28 -18.52 6.18 2.53
C ALA A 28 -17.30 6.97 2.01
N GLU A 29 -16.20 6.28 1.71
CA GLU A 29 -15.07 6.92 1.04
C GLU A 29 -15.39 7.20 -0.43
N SER A 30 -14.90 8.32 -0.96
CA SER A 30 -15.00 8.61 -2.39
C SER A 30 -13.92 7.84 -3.17
N ILE A 31 -14.21 7.47 -4.42
CA ILE A 31 -13.22 6.80 -5.30
C ILE A 31 -11.95 7.65 -5.45
N SER A 32 -12.08 8.98 -5.50
CA SER A 32 -10.93 9.91 -5.57
C SER A 32 -10.06 9.81 -4.32
N ASP A 33 -10.66 9.79 -3.12
CA ASP A 33 -9.90 9.71 -1.87
C ASP A 33 -9.24 8.33 -1.69
N PHE A 34 -9.95 7.27 -2.09
CA PHE A 34 -9.36 5.94 -2.20
C PHE A 34 -8.13 5.92 -3.11
N GLN A 35 -8.26 6.49 -4.33
CA GLN A 35 -7.15 6.55 -5.28
C GLN A 35 -5.96 7.34 -4.73
N LYS A 36 -6.19 8.49 -4.08
CA LYS A 36 -5.12 9.28 -3.43
C LYS A 36 -4.37 8.46 -2.37
N ARG A 37 -5.09 7.78 -1.47
CA ARG A 37 -4.46 6.93 -0.45
C ARG A 37 -3.72 5.75 -1.07
N PHE A 38 -4.30 5.13 -2.10
CA PHE A 38 -3.67 4.01 -2.80
C PHE A 38 -2.35 4.45 -3.44
N THR A 39 -2.35 5.53 -4.22
CA THR A 39 -1.14 6.08 -4.82
C THR A 39 -0.09 6.45 -3.77
N HIS A 40 -0.50 7.05 -2.65
CA HIS A 40 0.42 7.38 -1.57
C HIS A 40 1.12 6.14 -1.01
N LEU A 41 0.37 5.07 -0.75
CA LEU A 41 0.90 3.79 -0.26
C LEU A 41 1.85 3.14 -1.27
N ILE A 42 1.50 3.13 -2.55
CA ILE A 42 2.37 2.58 -3.61
C ILE A 42 3.67 3.36 -3.70
N ASN A 43 3.63 4.69 -3.67
CA ASN A 43 4.83 5.52 -3.72
C ASN A 43 5.78 5.20 -2.57
N HIS A 44 5.28 5.09 -1.33
CA HIS A 44 6.12 4.70 -0.18
C HIS A 44 6.76 3.33 -0.35
N LEU A 45 6.04 2.36 -0.92
CA LEU A 45 6.58 1.02 -1.16
C LEU A 45 7.63 1.03 -2.27
N VAL A 46 7.43 1.85 -3.32
CA VAL A 46 8.40 2.06 -4.39
C VAL A 46 9.68 2.72 -3.86
N ASP A 47 9.55 3.74 -3.01
CA ASP A 47 10.69 4.40 -2.36
C ASP A 47 11.50 3.44 -1.47
N LEU A 48 10.86 2.41 -0.93
CA LEU A 48 11.50 1.31 -0.19
C LEU A 48 12.01 0.15 -1.08
N GLY A 49 12.06 0.38 -2.40
CA GLY A 49 12.63 -0.53 -3.39
C GLY A 49 11.69 -1.65 -3.85
N ARG A 50 10.39 -1.58 -3.54
CA ARG A 50 9.41 -2.52 -4.11
C ARG A 50 9.11 -2.13 -5.56
N LYS A 51 9.07 -3.12 -6.45
CA LYS A 51 8.60 -2.92 -7.82
C LYS A 51 7.20 -3.53 -7.95
N PHE A 52 6.37 -2.90 -8.76
CA PHE A 52 5.01 -3.32 -9.02
C PHE A 52 4.80 -3.40 -10.52
N GLU A 53 4.22 -4.50 -10.97
CA GLU A 53 3.72 -4.59 -12.33
C GLU A 53 2.36 -3.90 -12.42
N LYS A 54 2.06 -3.30 -13.58
CA LYS A 54 0.78 -2.60 -13.81
C LYS A 54 -0.41 -3.53 -13.56
N GLU A 55 -0.29 -4.79 -13.96
CA GLU A 55 -1.33 -5.79 -13.76
C GLU A 55 -1.54 -6.12 -12.27
N GLU A 56 -0.47 -6.18 -11.47
CA GLU A 56 -0.56 -6.36 -10.02
C GLU A 56 -1.35 -5.21 -9.36
N LEU A 57 -1.05 -3.96 -9.73
CA LEU A 57 -1.74 -2.79 -9.20
C LEU A 57 -3.22 -2.77 -9.60
N ASN A 58 -3.54 -3.13 -10.84
CA ASN A 58 -4.92 -3.21 -11.32
C ASN A 58 -5.71 -4.26 -10.53
N LEU A 59 -5.16 -5.48 -10.40
CA LEU A 59 -5.77 -6.54 -9.61
C LEU A 59 -5.96 -6.12 -8.15
N LYS A 60 -4.98 -5.43 -7.58
CA LYS A 60 -5.08 -4.91 -6.21
C LYS A 60 -6.23 -3.91 -6.07
N VAL A 61 -6.36 -2.96 -6.99
CA VAL A 61 -7.47 -1.99 -6.97
C VAL A 61 -8.81 -2.71 -7.05
N LEU A 62 -8.97 -3.67 -7.96
CA LEU A 62 -10.21 -4.46 -8.08
C LEU A 62 -10.55 -5.18 -6.77
N GLN A 63 -9.57 -5.86 -6.16
CA GLN A 63 -9.76 -6.50 -4.85
C GLN A 63 -10.19 -5.47 -3.79
N CYS A 64 -9.58 -4.30 -3.75
CA CYS A 64 -9.85 -3.30 -2.73
C CYS A 64 -11.26 -2.68 -2.81
N LEU A 65 -11.85 -2.66 -4.02
CA LEU A 65 -13.20 -2.15 -4.30
C LEU A 65 -14.29 -3.22 -4.13
N ASP A 66 -13.93 -4.49 -4.23
CA ASP A 66 -14.88 -5.61 -4.27
C ASP A 66 -15.40 -6.03 -2.88
N ARG A 67 -16.34 -5.25 -2.33
CA ARG A 67 -17.14 -5.62 -1.14
C ARG A 67 -18.65 -5.51 -1.38
N SER A 68 -19.09 -5.56 -2.65
CA SER A 68 -20.51 -5.33 -2.98
C SER A 68 -20.97 -6.13 -4.19
N TRP A 69 -20.79 -7.45 -4.17
CA TRP A 69 -21.62 -8.38 -4.94
C TRP A 69 -22.52 -9.16 -3.99
#